data_AF-A0A376TYU9-F1
#
_entry.id   AF-A0A376TYU9-F1
#
_cell.length_a   1.000
_cell.length_b   1.000
_cell.length_c   1.000
_cell.angle_alpha   90.00
_cell.angle_beta   90.00
_cell.angle_gamma   90.00
#
_symmetry.space_group_name_H-M   'P 1'
#
loop_
_entity.id
_entity.type
_entity.pdbx_description
1 polymer ?
#
loop_
_entity_poly.entity_id
_entity_poly.type
_entity_poly.pdbx_seq_one_letter_code
_entity_poly.pdbx_strand_id
1 'polypeptide(L)' 'MAVHPDVQDKGLGTLMAMTLESVARQEGVKRVTCSAREDAVEFFRQAGNSLIRGRSPPQLPRRFAIF' A
#
# COMPACT_ATOMS: atom_id res chain seq x y z
N MET A 1 -6.31 -0.73 5.07
CA MET A 1 -6.37 0.66 5.56
C MET A 1 -7.69 1.27 5.12
N ALA A 2 -8.28 2.13 5.95
CA ALA A 2 -9.53 2.82 5.65
C ALA A 2 -9.43 4.26 6.13
N VAL A 3 -9.92 5.19 5.31
CA VAL A 3 -10.04 6.62 5.62
C VAL A 3 -11.50 6.98 5.36
N HIS A 4 -12.15 7.60 6.34
CA HIS A 4 -13.55 8.01 6.21
C HIS A 4 -13.71 9.01 5.05
N PRO A 5 -14.76 8.91 4.21
CA PRO A 5 -14.94 9.77 3.02
C PRO A 5 -14.73 11.26 3.29
N ASP A 6 -15.30 11.80 4.37
CA ASP A 6 -15.21 13.23 4.74
C ASP A 6 -13.78 13.74 5.05
N VAL A 7 -12.82 12.82 5.18
CA VAL A 7 -11.41 13.14 5.44
C VAL A 7 -10.46 12.53 4.43
N GLN A 8 -10.99 12.04 3.29
CA GLN A 8 -10.17 11.70 2.12
C GLN A 8 -9.55 12.97 1.51
N ASP A 9 -8.48 12.78 0.73
CA ASP A 9 -7.70 13.85 0.07
C ASP A 9 -7.05 14.89 1.00
N LYS A 10 -7.12 14.69 2.32
CA LYS A 10 -6.42 15.49 3.34
C LYS A 10 -5.03 14.95 3.68
N GLY A 11 -4.50 14.02 2.88
CA GLY A 11 -3.18 13.40 3.08
C GLY A 11 -3.12 12.33 4.18
N LEU A 12 -4.23 12.00 4.85
CA LEU A 12 -4.26 10.97 5.90
C LEU A 12 -3.80 9.60 5.40
N GLY A 13 -4.24 9.19 4.20
CA GLY A 13 -3.80 7.93 3.59
C GLY A 13 -2.28 7.88 3.41
N THR A 14 -1.69 8.98 2.92
CA THR A 14 -0.24 9.10 2.71
C THR A 14 0.51 9.02 4.03
N LEU A 15 0.05 9.74 5.06
CA LEU A 15 0.66 9.69 6.39
C LEU A 15 0.64 8.27 6.98
N MET A 16 -0.49 7.56 6.87
CA MET A 16 -0.58 6.17 7.31
C MET A 16 0.37 5.25 6.54
N ALA A 17 0.44 5.41 5.21
CA ALA A 17 1.34 4.62 4.38
C ALA A 17 2.82 4.84 4.74
N MET A 18 3.25 6.10 4.87
CA MET A 18 4.62 6.47 5.28
C MET A 18 4.94 5.98 6.69
N THR A 19 3.99 6.05 7.62
CA THR A 19 4.20 5.59 9.00
C THR A 19 4.40 4.07 9.04
N LEU A 20 3.53 3.31 8.34
CA LEU A 20 3.64 1.85 8.28
C LEU A 20 4.93 1.40 7.59
N GLU A 21 5.34 2.12 6.55
CA GLU A 21 6.61 1.89 5.87
C GLU A 21 7.80 2.17 6.79
N SER A 22 7.77 3.27 7.54
CA SER A 22 8.82 3.62 8.51
C SER A 22 8.96 2.54 9.59
N VAL A 23 7.85 2.05 10.13
CA VAL A 23 7.85 0.94 11.10
C VAL A 23 8.40 -0.33 10.46
N ALA A 24 7.95 -0.70 9.26
CA ALA A 24 8.45 -1.87 8.55
C ALA A 24 9.97 -1.81 8.32
N ARG A 25 10.51 -0.64 7.97
CA ARG A 25 11.96 -0.43 7.83
C ARG A 25 12.70 -0.59 9.15
N GLN A 26 12.16 -0.05 10.25
CA GLN A 26 12.76 -0.18 11.59
C GLN A 26 12.79 -1.63 12.06
N GLU A 27 11.76 -2.41 11.72
CA GLU A 27 11.67 -3.84 12.00
C GLU A 27 12.52 -4.71 11.04
N GLY A 28 13.26 -4.10 10.12
CA GLY A 28 14.11 -4.81 9.16
C GLY A 28 13.34 -5.61 8.10
N VAL A 29 12.07 -5.27 7.87
CA VAL A 29 11.21 -5.94 6.88
C VAL A 29 11.70 -5.63 5.47
N LYS A 30 11.97 -6.69 4.70
CA LYS A 30 12.48 -6.58 3.32
C LYS A 30 11.39 -6.31 2.26
N ARG A 31 10.12 -6.56 2.60
CA ARG A 31 8.97 -6.40 1.70
C ARG A 31 7.67 -6.30 2.46
N VAL A 32 6.88 -5.26 2.17
CA VAL A 32 5.50 -5.12 2.63
C VAL A 32 4.57 -5.57 1.50
N THR A 33 3.41 -6.14 1.82
CA THR A 33 2.39 -6.42 0.81
C THR A 33 1.04 -5.93 1.30
N CYS A 34 0.25 -5.31 0.43
CA CYS A 34 -1.12 -4.93 0.75
C CYS A 34 -2.11 -5.48 -0.29
N SER A 35 -3.29 -5.85 0.17
CA SER A 35 -4.45 -6.00 -0.71
C SER A 35 -5.19 -4.68 -0.69
N ALA A 36 -5.13 -3.96 -1.81
CA ALA A 36 -5.82 -2.70 -1.99
C ALA A 36 -7.13 -2.92 -2.75
N ARG A 37 -8.14 -2.09 -2.44
CA ARG A 37 -9.31 -1.94 -3.29
C ARG A 37 -8.88 -1.33 -4.63
N GLU A 38 -9.63 -1.61 -5.70
CA GLU A 38 -9.29 -1.16 -7.06
C GLU A 38 -9.21 0.36 -7.18
N ASP A 39 -10.13 1.07 -6.52
CA ASP A 39 -10.15 2.54 -6.41
C ASP A 39 -8.92 3.11 -5.68
N ALA A 40 -8.31 2.36 -4.78
CA ALA A 40 -7.14 2.76 -4.01
C ALA A 40 -5.80 2.46 -4.71
N VAL A 41 -5.80 1.75 -5.84
CA VAL A 41 -4.55 1.36 -6.53
C VAL A 41 -3.74 2.58 -6.98
N GLU A 42 -4.41 3.60 -7.52
CA GLU A 42 -3.70 4.81 -8.00
C GLU A 42 -3.08 5.61 -6.85
N PHE A 43 -3.74 5.63 -5.68
CA PHE A 43 -3.18 6.22 -4.46
C PHE A 43 -1.83 5.58 -4.09
N PHE A 44 -1.75 4.24 -4.07
CA PHE A 44 -0.49 3.55 -3.79
C PHE A 44 0.54 3.66 -4.92
N ARG A 45 0.10 3.90 -6.16
CA ARG A 45 0.97 4.13 -7.31
C ARG A 45 1.68 5.49 -7.24
N GLN A 46 0.97 6.53 -6.83
CA GLN A 46 1.52 7.88 -6.68
C GLN A 46 2.39 8.06 -5.44
N ALA A 47 2.12 7.31 -4.36
CA ALA A 47 2.84 7.39 -3.09
C ALA A 47 4.33 6.95 -3.16
N GLY A 48 4.88 6.64 -4.34
CA GLY A 48 6.32 6.46 -4.53
C GLY A 48 6.85 5.03 -4.42
N ASN A 49 5.98 4.03 -4.31
CA ASN A 49 6.42 2.64 -4.12
C ASN A 49 6.37 1.86 -5.43
N SER A 50 7.55 1.50 -5.93
CA SER A 50 7.79 0.76 -7.17
C SER A 50 6.98 -0.54 -7.23
N LEU A 51 5.78 -0.41 -7.80
CA LEU A 51 4.79 -1.46 -7.94
C LEU A 51 5.30 -2.48 -8.97
N ILE A 52 6.00 -3.52 -8.51
CA ILE A 52 6.29 -4.67 -9.37
C ILE A 52 4.99 -5.44 -9.54
N ARG A 53 4.40 -5.37 -10.74
CA ARG A 53 3.36 -6.30 -11.22
C ARG A 53 3.95 -7.72 -11.25
N GLY A 54 4.02 -8.38 -10.10
CA GLY A 54 4.25 -9.82 -10.05
C GLY A 54 2.97 -10.52 -10.48
N ARG A 55 3.03 -11.32 -11.55
CA ARG A 55 1.95 -12.29 -11.84
C ARG A 55 1.76 -13.14 -10.59
N SER A 56 0.53 -13.19 -10.07
CA SER A 56 0.18 -14.01 -8.92
C SER A 56 0.31 -15.51 -9.27
N PRO A 57 0.83 -16.38 -8.38
CA PRO A 57 0.50 -17.81 -8.44
C PRO A 57 -1.03 -17.99 -8.24
N PRO A 58 -1.64 -19.03 -8.84
CA PRO A 58 -3.07 -19.05 -9.18
C PRO A 58 -4.10 -19.15 -8.03
N GLN A 59 -3.75 -18.88 -6.77
CA GLN A 59 -4.54 -19.36 -5.63
C GLN A 59 -4.98 -18.31 -4.58
N LEU A 60 -4.69 -17.00 -4.71
CA LEU A 60 -5.04 -16.01 -3.67
C LEU A 60 -5.49 -14.66 -4.25
N PRO A 61 -6.50 -13.97 -3.68
CA PRO A 61 -6.98 -12.72 -4.22
C PRO A 61 -5.89 -11.63 -4.13
N ARG A 62 -5.39 -11.24 -5.31
CA ARG A 62 -4.62 -10.02 -5.65
C ARG A 62 -3.94 -9.32 -4.46
N ARG A 63 -2.79 -9.87 -4.02
CA ARG A 63 -1.86 -9.22 -3.09
C ARG A 63 -0.84 -8.40 -3.90
N PHE A 64 -0.75 -7.10 -3.63
CA PHE A 64 0.26 -6.21 -4.19
C PHE A 64 1.45 -6.12 -3.23
N ALA A 65 2.68 -6.07 -3.76
CA ALA A 65 3.89 -5.86 -2.97
C ALA A 65 4.33 -4.39 -3.03
N ILE A 66 4.64 -3.84 -1.85
CA ILE A 66 5.16 -2.50 -1.60
C ILE A 66 6.56 -2.71 -1.01
N PHE A 67 7.61 -2.30 -1.73
CA PHE A 67 9.00 -2.40 -1.27
C PHE A 67 9.33 -1.25 -0.32
#